data_AF-A0A433D9T8-F1
#
_entry.id   AF-A0A433D9T8-F1
#
_cell.length_a   1.000
_cell.length_b   1.000
_cell.length_c   1.000
_cell.angle_alpha   90.00
_cell.angle_beta   90.00
_cell.angle_gamma   90.00
#
_symmetry.space_group_name_H-M   'P 1'
#
loop_
_entity.id
_entity.type
_entity.pdbx_description
1 polymer ?
#
loop_
_entity_poly.entity_id
_entity_poly.type
_entity_poly.pdbx_seq_one_letter_code
_entity_poly.pdbx_strand_id
1 'polypeptide(L)'
;MSNTVLLPYAIGFSLSNPDSTPHKTFTYYLTDFLNVDCEFNDFFNGYYEYEDHVYEEASNTMMLQCLTDLSIMAQGYTIYVHNLAGFDSLFLLKPLTTVFGDYDLISDRSRDVISITLPGPIIIKDSCRILTASLKTLSNMYDVAIKKGEFDHASVTFKNIVDIQKENKLLGSHDS
;
A
#
# COMPACT_ATOMS: atom_id res chain seq x y z
N MET A 1 24.48 -11.89 3.15
CA MET A 1 23.04 -12.16 3.08
C MET A 1 22.37 -10.80 3.04
N SER A 2 21.77 -10.43 1.91
CA SER A 2 21.10 -9.13 1.75
C SER A 2 19.70 -9.26 2.34
N ASN A 3 19.49 -8.72 3.54
CA ASN A 3 18.14 -8.56 4.10
C ASN A 3 17.49 -7.36 3.40
N THR A 4 17.09 -7.54 2.15
CA THR A 4 16.37 -6.48 1.44
C THR A 4 14.94 -6.45 1.95
N VAL A 5 14.65 -5.53 2.87
CA VAL A 5 13.28 -5.22 3.27
C VAL A 5 12.66 -4.40 2.15
N LEU A 6 11.62 -4.94 1.51
CA LEU A 6 10.83 -4.20 0.52
C LEU A 6 9.90 -3.24 1.27
N LEU A 7 10.17 -1.94 1.15
CA LEU A 7 9.32 -0.90 1.69
C LEU A 7 8.30 -0.43 0.64
N PRO A 8 7.04 -0.20 1.00
CA PRO A 8 6.05 0.40 0.10
C PRO A 8 6.50 1.80 -0.31
N TYR A 9 6.65 2.02 -1.62
CA TYR A 9 6.99 3.33 -2.20
C TYR A 9 5.76 4.23 -2.35
N ALA A 10 4.59 3.62 -2.48
CA ALA A 10 3.30 4.28 -2.49
C ALA A 10 2.25 3.30 -1.98
N ILE A 11 1.24 3.83 -1.31
CA ILE A 11 0.03 3.09 -0.94
C ILE A 11 -1.17 3.97 -1.23
N GLY A 12 -2.31 3.36 -1.54
CA GLY A 12 -3.52 4.11 -1.79
C GLY A 12 -4.75 3.23 -1.81
N PHE A 13 -5.89 3.87 -1.69
CA PHE A 13 -7.18 3.22 -1.86
C PHE A 13 -8.12 4.13 -2.64
N SER A 14 -9.00 3.51 -3.41
CA SER A 14 -10.04 4.23 -4.13
C SER A 14 -11.39 3.65 -3.73
N LEU A 15 -12.26 4.50 -3.18
CA LEU A 15 -13.65 4.16 -2.94
C LEU A 15 -14.43 4.53 -4.20
N SER A 16 -14.95 3.49 -4.86
CA SER A 16 -15.81 3.62 -6.02
C SER A 16 -17.17 3.04 -5.68
N ASN A 17 -18.21 3.86 -5.76
CA ASN A 17 -19.58 3.37 -5.75
C ASN A 17 -20.05 3.30 -7.21
N PRO A 18 -20.37 2.11 -7.75
CA PRO A 18 -20.86 1.99 -9.12
C PRO A 18 -22.15 2.79 -9.37
N ASP A 19 -22.92 3.11 -8.32
CA ASP A 19 -24.19 3.82 -8.41
C ASP A 19 -24.11 5.31 -8.08
N SER A 20 -22.93 5.85 -7.71
CA SER A 20 -22.78 7.28 -7.42
C SER A 20 -21.40 7.83 -7.79
N THR A 21 -21.37 8.93 -8.55
CA THR A 21 -20.19 9.79 -8.70
C THR A 21 -20.08 10.72 -7.48
N PRO A 22 -18.99 10.71 -6.70
CA PRO A 22 -17.62 10.63 -7.20
C PRO A 22 -16.78 9.47 -6.65
N HIS A 23 -15.83 9.02 -7.47
CA HIS A 23 -14.70 8.22 -7.03
C HIS A 23 -13.83 9.07 -6.10
N LYS A 24 -13.60 8.61 -4.87
CA LYS A 24 -12.62 9.25 -3.98
C LYS A 24 -11.39 8.37 -3.92
N THR A 25 -10.30 8.86 -4.51
CA THR A 25 -9.00 8.20 -4.52
C THR A 25 -8.06 8.90 -3.57
N PHE A 26 -7.41 8.13 -2.72
CA PHE A 26 -6.33 8.57 -1.85
C PHE A 26 -5.05 7.85 -2.25
N THR A 27 -3.97 8.59 -2.37
CA THR A 27 -2.65 8.05 -2.69
C THR A 27 -1.63 8.77 -1.84
N TYR A 28 -0.80 7.97 -1.16
CA TYR A 28 0.25 8.40 -0.28
C TYR A 28 1.56 7.94 -0.89
N TYR A 29 2.51 8.87 -1.05
CA TYR A 29 3.84 8.55 -1.57
C TYR A 29 4.84 8.61 -0.42
N LEU A 30 5.79 7.66 -0.39
CA LEU A 30 6.80 7.60 0.66
C LEU A 30 7.53 8.93 0.85
N THR A 31 7.80 9.66 -0.23
CA THR A 31 8.46 10.97 -0.20
C THR A 31 7.71 12.04 0.55
N ASP A 32 6.38 11.93 0.66
CA ASP A 32 5.58 12.91 1.40
C ASP A 32 5.80 12.76 2.92
N PHE A 33 6.42 11.65 3.36
CA PHE A 33 6.72 11.33 4.75
C PHE A 33 8.23 11.29 5.06
N LEU A 34 9.07 11.57 4.06
CA LEU A 34 10.50 11.74 4.28
C LEU A 34 10.78 13.17 4.76
N ASN A 35 11.45 13.31 5.89
CA ASN A 35 11.96 14.60 6.33
C ASN A 35 13.13 14.99 5.43
N VAL A 36 12.93 16.00 4.58
CA VAL A 36 13.96 16.50 3.64
C VAL A 36 15.07 17.30 4.37
N ASP A 37 14.89 17.58 5.67
CA ASP A 37 15.85 18.31 6.52
C ASP A 37 17.00 17.44 7.06
N CYS A 38 17.25 16.28 6.47
CA CYS A 38 18.55 15.63 6.60
C CYS A 38 19.57 16.47 5.83
N GLU A 39 19.97 17.61 6.40
CA GLU A 39 21.13 18.35 5.93
C GLU A 39 22.28 17.36 5.80
N PHE A 40 22.76 17.23 4.57
CA PHE A 40 23.95 16.51 4.15
C PHE A 40 25.19 17.20 4.79
N ASN A 41 25.29 17.16 6.11
CA ASN A 41 26.39 17.74 6.87
C ASN A 41 27.13 16.62 7.59
N ASP A 42 28.07 16.06 6.80
CA ASP A 42 29.41 15.63 7.14
C ASP A 42 29.70 14.69 8.33
N PHE A 43 30.56 13.72 7.99
CA PHE A 43 31.55 13.02 8.82
C PHE A 43 31.16 11.69 9.52
N PHE A 44 31.79 10.62 9.00
CA PHE A 44 32.22 9.38 9.66
C PHE A 44 31.22 8.21 9.89
N ASN A 45 31.36 7.21 9.01
CA ASN A 45 31.61 5.79 9.36
C ASN A 45 30.52 4.99 10.13
N GLY A 46 29.27 4.99 9.66
CA GLY A 46 28.21 4.09 10.17
C GLY A 46 26.87 4.10 9.41
N TYR A 47 26.84 4.54 8.14
CA TYR A 47 25.66 5.14 7.50
C TYR A 47 24.53 4.22 7.01
N TYR A 48 24.70 2.90 6.91
CA TYR A 48 23.65 2.04 6.34
C TYR A 48 22.45 1.84 7.28
N GLU A 49 22.67 1.73 8.59
CA GLU A 49 21.57 1.51 9.56
C GLU A 49 20.69 2.76 9.72
N TYR A 50 21.26 3.96 9.58
CA TYR A 50 20.51 5.20 9.74
C TYR A 50 19.54 5.45 8.59
N GLU A 51 19.98 5.22 7.35
CA GLU A 51 19.11 5.36 6.17
C GLU A 51 17.94 4.37 6.24
N ASP A 52 18.24 3.08 6.49
CA ASP A 52 17.21 2.03 6.59
C ASP A 52 16.14 2.36 7.65
N HIS A 53 16.55 2.90 8.81
CA HIS A 53 15.61 3.31 9.86
C HIS A 53 14.70 4.48 9.45
N VAL A 54 15.24 5.50 8.77
CA VAL A 54 14.44 6.65 8.30
C VAL A 54 13.39 6.20 7.28
N TYR A 55 13.76 5.29 6.36
CA TYR A 55 12.80 4.76 5.39
C TYR A 55 11.75 3.86 6.03
N GLU A 56 12.14 3.02 6.99
CA GLU A 56 11.21 2.18 7.74
C GLU A 56 10.19 3.04 8.49
N GLU A 57 10.63 4.11 9.16
CA GLU A 57 9.78 5.04 9.89
C GLU A 57 8.82 5.79 8.96
N ALA A 58 9.31 6.33 7.84
CA ALA A 58 8.48 7.01 6.85
C ALA A 58 7.44 6.07 6.23
N SER A 59 7.85 4.84 5.89
CA SER A 59 6.95 3.80 5.37
C SER A 59 5.86 3.43 6.37
N ASN A 60 6.23 3.25 7.64
CA ASN A 60 5.26 2.96 8.70
C ASN A 60 4.29 4.13 8.92
N THR A 61 4.79 5.37 8.90
CA THR A 61 3.95 6.57 9.01
C THR A 61 2.97 6.69 7.85
N MET A 62 3.44 6.45 6.62
CA MET A 62 2.61 6.40 5.42
C MET A 62 1.49 5.36 5.54
N MET A 63 1.82 4.15 6.04
CA MET A 63 0.85 3.08 6.27
C MET A 63 -0.19 3.47 7.33
N LEU A 64 0.23 4.04 8.45
CA LEU A 64 -0.66 4.47 9.53
C LEU A 64 -1.61 5.59 9.06
N GLN A 65 -1.12 6.55 8.27
CA GLN A 65 -1.96 7.62 7.71
C GLN A 65 -3.01 7.03 6.75
N CYS A 66 -2.60 6.14 5.84
CA CYS A 66 -3.50 5.46 4.92
C CYS A 66 -4.61 4.69 5.66
N LEU A 67 -4.26 3.95 6.71
CA LEU A 67 -5.22 3.20 7.53
C LEU A 67 -6.14 4.10 8.36
N THR A 68 -5.63 5.24 8.85
CA THR A 68 -6.42 6.22 9.59
C THR A 68 -7.51 6.79 8.71
N ASP A 69 -7.18 7.21 7.48
CA ASP A 69 -8.16 7.74 6.53
C ASP A 69 -9.16 6.66 6.09
N LEU A 70 -8.71 5.41 5.97
CA LEU A 70 -9.58 4.26 5.71
C LEU A 70 -10.58 4.02 6.86
N SER A 71 -10.17 4.19 8.12
CA SER A 71 -11.04 4.00 9.30
C SER A 71 -12.25 4.95 9.35
N ILE A 72 -12.08 6.13 8.75
CA ILE A 72 -13.11 7.16 8.68
C ILE A 72 -14.00 6.94 7.46
N MET A 73 -13.39 6.66 6.30
CA MET A 73 -14.08 6.70 5.02
C MET A 73 -14.74 5.38 4.62
N ALA A 74 -14.20 4.25 5.07
CA ALA A 74 -14.64 2.92 4.63
C ALA A 74 -15.63 2.24 5.58
N GLN A 75 -16.25 3.00 6.49
CA GLN A 75 -17.24 2.44 7.42
C GLN A 75 -18.40 1.78 6.67
N GLY A 76 -18.69 0.52 7.02
CA GLY A 76 -19.72 -0.29 6.37
C GLY A 76 -19.35 -0.85 4.99
N TYR A 77 -18.12 -0.64 4.49
CA TYR A 77 -17.68 -1.18 3.20
C TYR A 77 -16.99 -2.55 3.35
N THR A 78 -17.11 -3.37 2.30
CA THR A 78 -16.22 -4.51 2.08
C THR A 78 -15.15 -4.12 1.07
N ILE A 79 -13.89 -4.15 1.50
CA ILE A 79 -12.72 -3.87 0.71
C ILE A 79 -12.12 -5.18 0.21
N TYR A 80 -11.92 -5.27 -1.10
CA TYR A 80 -11.28 -6.41 -1.74
C TYR A 80 -9.82 -6.09 -2.04
N VAL A 81 -8.91 -6.77 -1.35
CA VAL A 81 -7.47 -6.71 -1.61
C VAL A 81 -7.09 -7.95 -2.40
N HIS A 82 -6.29 -7.82 -3.45
CA HIS A 82 -5.93 -8.96 -4.28
C HIS A 82 -4.61 -9.56 -3.83
N ASN A 83 -4.62 -10.85 -3.46
CA ASN A 83 -3.50 -11.56 -2.86
C ASN A 83 -3.18 -11.09 -1.43
N LEU A 84 -4.23 -10.83 -0.64
CA LEU A 84 -4.11 -10.41 0.77
C LEU A 84 -3.33 -11.45 1.58
N ALA A 85 -3.59 -12.74 1.36
CA ALA A 85 -2.86 -13.84 2.00
C ALA A 85 -1.34 -13.80 1.77
N GLY A 86 -0.91 -13.17 0.69
CA GLY A 86 0.50 -13.01 0.35
C GLY A 86 1.15 -11.83 1.08
N PHE A 87 1.93 -11.07 0.32
CA PHE A 87 2.83 -10.03 0.80
C PHE A 87 2.13 -9.00 1.70
N ASP A 88 0.94 -8.53 1.30
CA ASP A 88 0.31 -7.37 1.91
C ASP A 88 -0.15 -7.63 3.35
N SER A 89 -0.65 -8.83 3.70
CA SER A 89 -1.12 -9.10 5.06
C SER A 89 0.00 -9.01 6.09
N LEU A 90 1.21 -9.50 5.80
CA LEU A 90 2.33 -9.49 6.75
C LEU A 90 2.69 -8.06 7.20
N PHE A 91 2.62 -7.08 6.30
CA PHE A 91 2.90 -5.67 6.63
C PHE A 91 1.68 -4.93 7.18
N LEU A 92 0.46 -5.43 6.92
CA LEU A 92 -0.78 -4.76 7.28
C LEU A 92 -1.24 -5.09 8.71
N LEU A 93 -1.02 -6.33 9.20
CA LEU A 93 -1.61 -6.81 10.46
C LEU A 93 -1.23 -5.99 11.69
N LYS A 94 0.06 -5.58 11.81
CA LYS A 94 0.55 -4.80 12.96
C LYS A 94 0.01 -3.35 12.94
N PRO A 95 0.12 -2.59 11.83
CA PRO A 95 -0.49 -1.27 11.70
C PRO A 95 -2.02 -1.27 11.90
N LEU A 96 -2.72 -2.33 11.47
CA LEU A 96 -4.15 -2.47 11.72
C LEU A 96 -4.47 -2.47 13.22
N THR A 97 -3.73 -3.23 14.03
CA THR A 97 -3.94 -3.25 15.48
C THR A 97 -3.70 -1.87 16.10
N THR A 98 -2.73 -1.11 15.57
CA THR A 98 -2.44 0.25 16.04
C THR A 98 -3.59 1.22 15.77
N VAL A 99 -4.19 1.19 14.58
CA VAL A 99 -5.23 2.15 14.18
C VAL A 99 -6.62 1.73 14.67
N PHE A 100 -6.93 0.44 14.59
CA PHE A 100 -8.27 -0.10 14.83
C PHE A 100 -8.41 -0.78 16.19
N GLY A 101 -7.32 -1.12 16.87
CA GLY A 101 -7.35 -1.97 18.06
C GLY A 101 -7.58 -3.44 17.69
N ASP A 102 -8.29 -4.15 18.56
CA ASP A 102 -8.61 -5.57 18.34
C ASP A 102 -9.53 -5.74 17.12
N TYR A 103 -9.24 -6.77 16.31
CA TYR A 103 -10.01 -7.12 15.12
C TYR A 103 -10.16 -8.64 15.00
N ASP A 104 -11.20 -9.07 14.26
CA ASP A 104 -11.37 -10.48 13.95
C ASP A 104 -10.61 -10.85 12.68
N LEU A 105 -9.90 -11.96 12.72
CA LEU A 105 -9.16 -12.50 11.59
C LEU A 105 -9.61 -13.93 11.29
N ILE A 106 -9.97 -14.18 10.04
CA ILE A 106 -10.26 -15.51 9.52
C ILE A 106 -9.09 -15.93 8.64
N SER A 107 -8.49 -17.07 8.96
CA SER A 107 -7.43 -17.70 8.16
C SER A 107 -7.79 -19.12 7.75
N ASP A 108 -7.17 -19.62 6.69
CA ASP A 108 -7.29 -21.03 6.32
C ASP A 108 -6.35 -21.93 7.16
N ARG A 109 -6.34 -23.23 6.85
CA ARG A 109 -5.47 -24.21 7.53
C ARG A 109 -3.98 -23.95 7.32
N SER A 110 -3.62 -23.24 6.26
CA SER A 110 -2.25 -22.83 5.94
C SER A 110 -1.86 -21.52 6.64
N ARG A 111 -2.78 -20.93 7.42
CA ARG A 111 -2.66 -19.62 8.09
C ARG A 111 -2.68 -18.43 7.15
N ASP A 112 -3.13 -18.63 5.92
CA ASP A 112 -3.30 -17.54 4.98
C ASP A 112 -4.54 -16.72 5.38
N VAL A 113 -4.39 -15.39 5.38
CA VAL A 113 -5.49 -14.48 5.74
C VAL A 113 -6.55 -14.48 4.65
N ILE A 114 -7.78 -14.82 5.02
CA ILE A 114 -8.95 -14.80 4.13
C ILE A 114 -9.74 -13.49 4.30
N SER A 115 -10.00 -13.13 5.55
CA SER A 115 -10.85 -11.99 5.89
C SER A 115 -10.38 -11.35 7.20
N ILE A 116 -10.44 -10.02 7.26
CA ILE A 116 -10.22 -9.23 8.46
C ILE A 116 -11.47 -8.38 8.67
N THR A 117 -12.05 -8.44 9.86
CA THR A 117 -13.19 -7.59 10.25
C THR A 117 -12.69 -6.57 11.26
N LEU A 118 -12.72 -5.30 10.86
CA LEU A 118 -12.29 -4.18 11.68
C LEU A 118 -13.51 -3.50 12.34
N PRO A 119 -13.30 -2.78 13.46
CA PRO A 119 -14.29 -1.86 14.01
C PRO A 119 -14.77 -0.84 12.95
N GLY A 120 -16.05 -0.44 13.02
CA GLY A 120 -16.66 0.42 12.00
C GLY A 120 -17.32 -0.35 10.85
N PRO A 121 -17.90 -1.53 11.14
CA PRO A 121 -18.14 -2.65 10.20
C PRO A 121 -17.34 -2.65 8.87
N ILE A 122 -16.02 -2.52 8.93
CA ILE A 122 -15.16 -2.58 7.74
C ILE A 122 -14.68 -4.01 7.55
N ILE A 123 -14.86 -4.58 6.37
CA ILE A 123 -14.45 -5.96 6.08
C ILE A 123 -13.41 -5.96 4.97
N ILE A 124 -12.22 -6.46 5.23
CA ILE A 124 -11.17 -6.64 4.22
C ILE A 124 -11.16 -8.12 3.82
N LYS A 125 -11.25 -8.42 2.51
CA LYS A 125 -11.26 -9.79 1.99
C LYS A 125 -10.19 -9.99 0.92
N ASP A 126 -9.63 -11.20 0.87
CA ASP A 126 -8.76 -11.62 -0.22
C ASP A 126 -9.58 -11.93 -1.48
N SER A 127 -9.51 -11.06 -2.48
CA SER A 127 -10.16 -11.31 -3.78
C SER A 127 -9.49 -12.42 -4.58
N CYS A 128 -8.24 -12.80 -4.30
CA CYS A 128 -7.57 -13.91 -4.98
C CYS A 128 -8.27 -15.26 -4.67
N ARG A 129 -9.00 -15.34 -3.55
CA ARG A 129 -9.83 -16.51 -3.19
C ARG A 129 -11.09 -16.65 -4.06
N ILE A 130 -11.51 -15.58 -4.71
CA ILE A 130 -12.69 -15.53 -5.60
C ILE A 130 -12.22 -15.57 -7.06
N LEU A 131 -11.21 -14.77 -7.39
CA LEU A 131 -10.61 -14.62 -8.71
C LEU A 131 -9.19 -15.17 -8.65
N THR A 132 -9.05 -16.49 -8.83
CA THR A 132 -7.80 -17.24 -8.66
C THR A 132 -6.85 -17.07 -9.86
N ALA A 133 -6.44 -15.84 -10.15
CA ALA A 133 -5.43 -15.53 -11.16
C ALA A 133 -4.78 -14.17 -10.85
N SER A 134 -3.58 -13.93 -11.38
CA SER A 134 -2.91 -12.64 -11.18
C SER A 134 -3.72 -11.47 -11.75
N LEU A 135 -3.59 -10.28 -11.17
CA LEU A 135 -4.20 -9.06 -11.72
C LEU A 135 -3.88 -8.82 -13.20
N LYS A 136 -2.67 -9.19 -13.67
CA LYS A 136 -2.29 -9.08 -15.10
C LYS A 136 -3.17 -9.99 -15.95
N THR A 137 -3.29 -11.26 -15.56
CA THR A 137 -4.15 -12.25 -16.22
C THR A 137 -5.61 -11.79 -16.21
N LEU A 138 -6.13 -11.37 -15.05
CA LEU A 138 -7.50 -10.89 -14.91
C LEU A 138 -7.77 -9.68 -15.80
N SER A 139 -6.85 -8.72 -15.86
CA SER A 139 -7.01 -7.51 -16.68
C SER A 139 -7.11 -7.81 -18.19
N ASN A 140 -6.44 -8.87 -18.64
CA ASN A 140 -6.52 -9.34 -20.02
C ASN A 140 -7.80 -10.15 -20.25
N MET A 141 -8.15 -11.05 -19.32
CA MET A 141 -9.33 -11.92 -19.45
C MET A 141 -10.65 -11.14 -19.47
N TYR A 142 -10.79 -10.14 -18.59
CA TYR A 142 -12.01 -9.32 -18.49
C TYR A 142 -12.03 -8.13 -19.43
N ASP A 143 -11.01 -8.00 -20.27
CA ASP A 143 -10.79 -6.87 -21.16
C ASP A 143 -11.06 -5.48 -20.54
N VAL A 144 -10.57 -5.28 -19.32
CA VAL A 144 -10.77 -4.00 -18.60
C VAL A 144 -10.04 -2.84 -19.31
N ALA A 145 -10.59 -1.63 -19.21
CA ALA A 145 -10.04 -0.44 -19.86
C ALA A 145 -8.60 -0.11 -19.41
N ILE A 146 -8.29 -0.34 -18.13
CA ILE A 146 -6.96 -0.09 -17.55
C ILE A 146 -6.28 -1.42 -17.29
N LYS A 147 -5.28 -1.77 -18.11
CA LYS A 147 -4.47 -2.98 -17.91
C LYS A 147 -3.47 -2.79 -16.78
N LYS A 148 -3.11 -3.88 -16.09
CA LYS A 148 -2.06 -3.84 -15.07
C LYS A 148 -0.70 -3.57 -15.72
N GLY A 149 -0.01 -2.53 -15.26
CA GLY A 149 1.39 -2.24 -15.61
C GLY A 149 2.40 -3.20 -14.99
N GLU A 150 3.63 -3.11 -15.46
CA GLU A 150 4.79 -3.77 -14.88
C GLU A 150 5.59 -2.78 -14.05
N PHE A 151 6.04 -3.23 -12.89
CA PHE A 151 6.94 -2.47 -12.02
C PHE A 151 8.23 -3.28 -11.93
N ASP A 152 9.34 -2.68 -12.36
CA ASP A 152 10.63 -3.35 -12.32
C ASP A 152 11.21 -3.30 -10.90
N HIS A 153 10.88 -4.33 -10.12
CA HIS A 153 11.33 -4.51 -8.74
C HIS A 153 12.86 -4.63 -8.59
N ALA A 154 13.60 -4.97 -9.64
CA ALA A 154 15.06 -5.11 -9.60
C ALA A 154 15.78 -3.78 -9.88
N SER A 155 15.10 -2.83 -10.50
CA SER A 155 15.62 -1.47 -10.78
C SER A 155 15.34 -0.46 -9.67
N VAL A 156 14.73 -0.88 -8.56
CA VAL A 156 14.28 0.02 -7.48
C VAL A 156 15.49 0.57 -6.73
N THR A 157 15.98 1.73 -7.19
CA THR A 157 16.90 2.59 -6.47
C THR A 157 16.14 3.83 -6.00
N PHE A 158 16.60 4.48 -4.94
CA PHE A 158 15.98 5.71 -4.41
C PHE A 158 15.74 6.76 -5.51
N LYS A 159 16.75 6.97 -6.37
CA LYS A 159 16.65 7.89 -7.51
C LYS A 159 15.49 7.52 -8.44
N ASN A 160 15.36 6.23 -8.76
CA ASN A 160 14.28 5.75 -9.62
C ASN A 160 12.90 5.88 -8.95
N ILE A 161 12.80 5.69 -7.63
CA ILE A 161 11.54 5.90 -6.89
C ILE A 161 11.11 7.37 -6.98
N VAL A 162 12.02 8.29 -6.71
CA VAL A 162 11.74 9.74 -6.77
C VAL A 162 11.36 10.17 -8.19
N ASP A 163 12.04 9.63 -9.21
CA ASP A 163 11.76 9.95 -10.61
C ASP A 163 10.38 9.42 -11.05
N ILE A 164 10.03 8.16 -10.72
CA ILE A 164 8.71 7.57 -11.01
C ILE A 164 7.57 8.37 -10.32
N GLN A 165 7.78 8.82 -9.09
CA GLN A 165 6.77 9.59 -8.35
C GLN A 165 6.56 11.00 -8.93
N LYS A 166 7.63 11.66 -9.38
CA LYS A 166 7.54 12.96 -10.07
C LYS A 166 6.76 12.85 -11.39
N GLU A 167 7.02 11.81 -12.17
CA GLU A 167 6.29 11.55 -13.41
C GLU A 167 4.79 11.33 -13.16
N ASN A 168 4.43 10.56 -12.13
CA ASN A 168 3.03 10.32 -11.77
C ASN A 168 2.30 11.57 -11.23
N LYS A 169 2.97 12.45 -10.49
CA LYS A 169 2.40 13.73 -10.05
C LYS A 169 2.12 14.68 -11.23
N LEU A 170 2.94 14.65 -12.29
CA LEU A 170 2.74 15.44 -13.50
C LEU A 170 1.60 14.90 -14.39
N LEU A 171 1.40 13.58 -14.41
CA LEU A 171 0.29 12.96 -15.14
C LEU A 171 -1.06 13.16 -14.42
N GLY A 172 -1.09 13.22 -13.09
CA GLY A 172 -2.30 13.49 -12.30
C GLY A 172 -2.76 14.95 -12.29
N SER A 173 -1.93 15.90 -12.73
CA SER A 173 -2.27 17.33 -12.83
C SER A 173 -2.90 17.75 -14.17
N HIS A 174 -3.15 16.80 -15.08
CA HIS A 174 -3.76 17.09 -16.38
C HIS A 174 -5.28 16.87 -16.44
N ASP A 175 -5.90 16.40 -15.36
CA ASP A 175 -7.36 16.19 -15.24
C ASP A 175 -7.98 17.00 -14.08
N SER A 176 -7.71 18.31 -14.04
CA SER A 176 -8.43 19.27 -13.19
C SER A 176 -8.73 20.56 -13.94
#